data_AF-A0A0T6AEE5-F1
#
_entry.id   AF-A0A0T6AEE5-F1
#
_cell.length_a   1.000
_cell.length_b   1.000
_cell.length_c   1.000
_cell.angle_alpha   90.00
_cell.angle_beta   90.00
_cell.angle_gamma   90.00
#
_symmetry.space_group_name_H-M   'P 1'
#
loop_
_entity.id
_entity.type
_entity.pdbx_description
1 polymer ?
#
loop_
_entity_poly.entity_id
_entity_poly.type
_entity_poly.pdbx_seq_one_letter_code
_entity_poly.pdbx_strand_id
1 'polypeptide(L)'
;MSPRIPSILIAVVLALPLLSSDAMPAQGKGPEKMELYTAGDNTFALYKPPGWKVDSRAVENGKVVTVSDPKGGSRAVMRILSMQDRRENSTTLVSRTLKDLRATVSGLDLAWARSTEDRRRAVIEFRYTGNQKNPMRGRYYFNTQYPDATVFGYEATEKEFGKQKSLLLSVLANFTILDPSAASGQFGASSPRKNAPDLQMTKTVSGDRSFSLLVPKGWKLEGAKGQALCTTPGDGIAGFIASTISFWGPSRVPYFDSSRIRGVIHSPYCRPVDALILAMRESGSRNHKVLERATDPARAGKTAAYLKRGADVETASLSFDSRTGVRCKGVFDVTAFHPLPSGQWGITVTGIWSPEKEIAEYLPSLLRMAESYHINEQFAEDYVRRGLENLRRMTRETSEKAARAAREIRESSMAAYQERQRSMEYIDYKRTGYIRGEQEWLSQAEGGALYKSDHWGLSREGERDIEGQDYNYYNYKGKNPRYNETMTPVDISREVYESVYGK
;
A
#
# COMPACT_ATOMS: atom_id res chain seq x y z
N MET A 1 -6.58 32.81 6.65
CA MET A 1 -5.94 32.66 5.32
C MET A 1 -4.58 32.06 5.58
N SER A 2 -4.38 30.85 5.07
CA SER A 2 -3.54 29.84 5.71
C SER A 2 -2.12 29.78 5.16
N PRO A 3 -1.11 29.59 6.02
CA PRO A 3 0.28 29.43 5.59
C PRO A 3 0.46 28.01 5.04
N ARG A 4 0.82 27.92 3.76
CA ARG A 4 1.23 26.66 3.12
C ARG A 4 2.59 26.26 3.67
N ILE A 5 2.60 25.27 4.56
CA ILE A 5 3.81 24.60 5.06
C ILE A 5 4.45 23.83 3.89
N PRO A 6 5.79 23.87 3.70
CA PRO A 6 6.46 23.13 2.65
C PRO A 6 6.13 21.64 2.78
N SER A 7 5.55 21.09 1.71
CA SER A 7 5.20 19.68 1.61
C SER A 7 6.47 18.82 1.70
N ILE A 8 6.71 18.22 2.86
CA ILE A 8 7.79 17.24 3.03
C ILE A 8 7.40 15.99 2.23
N LEU A 9 8.11 15.78 1.13
CA LEU A 9 7.96 14.60 0.28
C LEU A 9 8.67 13.43 0.97
N ILE A 10 8.03 12.82 1.97
CA ILE A 10 8.55 11.61 2.62
C ILE A 10 8.19 10.41 1.75
N ALA A 11 9.23 9.70 1.33
CA ALA A 11 9.15 8.46 0.60
C ALA A 11 8.27 7.44 1.34
N VAL A 12 7.16 7.06 0.71
CA VAL A 12 6.32 5.92 1.09
C VAL A 12 7.12 4.64 0.85
N VAL A 13 7.86 4.14 1.86
CA VAL A 13 8.58 2.85 1.72
C VAL A 13 8.27 1.82 2.81
N LEU A 14 7.60 2.13 3.93
CA LEU A 14 7.58 1.18 5.07
C LEU A 14 6.22 0.66 5.55
N ALA A 15 5.19 0.66 4.69
CA ALA A 15 3.89 0.09 5.05
C ALA A 15 3.41 -1.03 4.10
N LEU A 16 4.15 -2.14 3.99
CA LEU A 16 3.62 -3.41 3.48
C LEU A 16 4.21 -4.60 4.24
N PRO A 17 3.34 -5.50 4.74
CA PRO A 17 3.39 -6.89 4.32
C PRO A 17 2.21 -7.17 3.39
N LEU A 18 2.46 -7.99 2.34
CA LEU A 18 1.52 -8.64 1.39
C LEU A 18 1.42 -8.06 -0.05
N LEU A 19 2.41 -8.48 -0.86
CA LEU A 19 2.43 -9.02 -2.24
C LEU A 19 1.39 -8.74 -3.36
N SER A 20 1.99 -8.55 -4.56
CA SER A 20 1.59 -8.87 -5.96
C SER A 20 1.06 -7.69 -6.81
N SER A 21 1.34 -7.52 -8.11
CA SER A 21 2.03 -8.29 -9.17
C SER A 21 2.57 -7.34 -10.25
N ASP A 22 3.60 -7.73 -11.01
CA ASP A 22 4.11 -7.16 -12.28
C ASP A 22 4.45 -5.65 -12.40
N ALA A 23 5.75 -5.37 -12.61
CA ALA A 23 6.25 -4.74 -13.85
C ALA A 23 7.80 -4.83 -13.97
N MET A 24 8.22 -4.99 -15.22
CA MET A 24 9.56 -5.08 -15.84
C MET A 24 10.54 -3.91 -15.55
N PRO A 25 11.83 -4.00 -15.95
CA PRO A 25 12.92 -3.26 -15.32
C PRO A 25 12.96 -1.79 -15.76
N ALA A 26 13.07 -0.88 -14.80
CA ALA A 26 13.47 0.49 -15.07
C ALA A 26 14.99 0.53 -15.30
N GLN A 27 15.43 0.29 -16.54
CA GLN A 27 16.70 0.82 -17.02
C GLN A 27 16.55 2.35 -17.15
N GLY A 28 16.93 3.07 -16.11
CA GLY A 28 17.22 4.49 -16.14
C GLY A 28 18.38 4.74 -15.20
N LYS A 29 19.51 5.25 -15.72
CA LYS A 29 20.61 5.72 -14.88
C LYS A 29 20.02 6.70 -13.86
N GLY A 30 20.28 6.47 -12.57
CA GLY A 30 19.83 7.34 -11.49
C GLY A 30 20.26 8.80 -11.71
N PRO A 31 19.57 9.78 -11.10
CA PRO A 31 19.82 11.18 -11.36
C PRO A 31 21.28 11.55 -11.05
N GLU A 32 21.88 12.36 -11.94
CA GLU A 32 23.20 12.96 -11.77
C GLU A 32 23.31 13.62 -10.38
N LYS A 33 24.50 13.59 -9.79
CA LYS A 33 24.80 14.18 -8.47
C LYS A 33 24.43 15.67 -8.46
N MET A 34 23.30 16.05 -7.85
CA MET A 34 22.81 17.43 -7.77
C MET A 34 23.35 18.16 -6.53
N GLU A 35 23.46 19.48 -6.59
CA GLU A 35 23.88 20.35 -5.47
C GLU A 35 22.74 21.29 -5.05
N LEU A 36 22.63 21.55 -3.74
CA LEU A 36 21.67 22.48 -3.17
C LEU A 36 22.13 23.92 -3.42
N TYR A 37 21.23 24.75 -3.93
CA TYR A 37 21.36 26.19 -4.03
C TYR A 37 20.28 26.87 -3.20
N THR A 38 20.69 27.76 -2.30
CA THR A 38 19.78 28.65 -1.57
C THR A 38 20.04 30.07 -2.07
N ALA A 39 18.98 30.80 -2.42
CA ALA A 39 19.09 32.19 -2.82
C ALA A 39 19.66 33.03 -1.68
N GLY A 40 20.57 33.98 -1.98
CA GLY A 40 21.19 34.81 -0.94
C GLY A 40 20.21 35.68 -0.15
N ASP A 41 19.02 35.93 -0.69
CA ASP A 41 17.90 36.63 -0.05
C ASP A 41 16.94 35.68 0.70
N ASN A 42 17.25 34.38 0.78
CA ASN A 42 16.43 33.32 1.37
C ASN A 42 14.99 33.27 0.87
N THR A 43 14.75 33.65 -0.39
CA THR A 43 13.39 33.63 -0.99
C THR A 43 13.08 32.38 -1.81
N PHE A 44 14.08 31.55 -2.09
CA PHE A 44 13.88 30.22 -2.68
C PHE A 44 15.11 29.33 -2.47
N ALA A 45 14.90 28.01 -2.57
CA ALA A 45 15.95 27.01 -2.66
C ALA A 45 15.64 26.01 -3.78
N LEU A 46 16.66 25.41 -4.36
CA LEU A 46 16.52 24.38 -5.40
C LEU A 46 17.73 23.46 -5.47
N TYR A 47 17.56 22.26 -6.00
CA TYR A 47 18.67 21.40 -6.40
C TYR A 47 18.97 21.58 -7.89
N LYS A 48 20.25 21.75 -8.23
CA LYS A 48 20.72 21.92 -9.62
C LYS A 48 21.94 21.06 -9.90
N PRO A 49 22.28 20.79 -11.18
CA PRO A 49 23.52 20.11 -11.50
C PRO A 49 24.74 20.98 -11.12
N PRO A 50 25.88 20.35 -10.77
CA PRO A 50 27.11 21.06 -10.45
C PRO A 50 27.54 22.00 -11.57
N GLY A 51 27.93 23.22 -11.20
CA GLY A 51 28.40 24.23 -12.14
C GLY A 51 27.30 24.98 -12.93
N TRP A 52 26.03 24.59 -12.83
CA TRP A 52 24.93 25.35 -13.46
C TRP A 52 24.72 26.70 -12.76
N LYS A 53 24.32 27.73 -13.50
CA LYS A 53 24.11 29.08 -12.94
C LYS A 53 22.64 29.27 -12.57
N VAL A 54 22.40 29.86 -11.40
CA VAL A 54 21.07 30.36 -11.00
C VAL A 54 21.05 31.88 -11.14
N ASP A 55 20.06 32.38 -11.85
CA ASP A 55 19.74 33.80 -11.99
C ASP A 55 18.35 34.06 -11.42
N SER A 56 18.19 35.14 -10.68
CA SER A 56 16.95 35.50 -10.01
C SER A 56 16.74 37.00 -10.12
N ARG A 57 15.61 37.41 -10.71
CA ARG A 57 15.26 38.82 -10.90
C ARG A 57 13.82 39.11 -10.51
N ALA A 58 13.61 40.28 -9.90
CA ALA A 58 12.28 40.84 -9.74
C ALA A 58 11.73 41.28 -11.11
N VAL A 59 10.43 41.13 -11.32
CA VAL A 59 9.67 41.67 -12.44
C VAL A 59 8.47 42.43 -11.89
N GLU A 60 7.87 43.30 -12.70
CA GLU A 60 6.79 44.22 -12.28
C GLU A 60 5.69 43.54 -11.46
N ASN A 61 5.32 42.31 -11.82
CA ASN A 61 4.28 41.54 -11.15
C ASN A 61 4.80 40.27 -10.48
N GLY A 62 6.07 40.19 -10.06
CA GLY A 62 6.57 39.05 -9.30
C GLY A 62 8.07 38.77 -9.44
N LYS A 63 8.43 37.49 -9.53
CA LYS A 63 9.82 37.02 -9.57
C LYS A 63 10.04 35.97 -10.65
N VAL A 64 11.19 36.03 -11.30
CA VAL A 64 11.64 35.02 -12.27
C VAL A 64 12.95 34.43 -11.81
N VAL A 65 13.01 33.10 -11.73
CA VAL A 65 14.22 32.33 -11.47
C VAL A 65 14.55 31.47 -12.67
N THR A 66 15.81 31.50 -13.10
CA THR A 66 16.33 30.71 -14.20
C THR A 66 17.53 29.90 -13.73
N VAL A 67 17.52 28.59 -13.98
CA VAL A 67 18.66 27.70 -13.75
C VAL A 67 19.17 27.28 -15.13
N SER A 68 20.42 27.57 -15.46
CA SER A 68 20.95 27.42 -16.82
C SER A 68 22.28 26.68 -16.85
N ASP A 69 22.47 25.91 -17.92
CA ASP A 69 23.77 25.28 -18.16
C ASP A 69 24.83 26.34 -18.52
N PRO A 70 26.12 26.09 -18.23
CA PRO A 70 27.20 27.05 -18.50
C PRO A 70 27.37 27.44 -19.98
N LYS A 71 26.94 26.57 -20.90
CA LYS A 71 27.04 26.76 -22.35
C LYS A 71 25.84 27.53 -22.92
N GLY A 72 24.80 27.77 -22.12
CA GLY A 72 23.55 28.43 -22.51
C GLY A 72 22.64 27.57 -23.38
N GLY A 73 22.87 26.25 -23.46
CA GLY A 73 22.10 25.35 -24.33
C GLY A 73 20.77 24.91 -23.74
N SER A 74 20.58 25.09 -22.43
CA SER A 74 19.50 24.47 -21.66
C SER A 74 19.22 25.26 -20.39
N ARG A 75 17.94 25.40 -20.05
CA ARG A 75 17.50 26.12 -18.85
C ARG A 75 16.16 25.64 -18.32
N ALA A 76 16.02 25.69 -17.00
CA ALA A 76 14.76 25.60 -16.28
C ALA A 76 14.35 27.00 -15.83
N VAL A 77 13.07 27.33 -15.96
CA VAL A 77 12.52 28.65 -15.67
C VAL A 77 11.33 28.49 -14.73
N MET A 78 11.34 29.24 -13.64
CA MET A 78 10.23 29.40 -12.71
C MET A 78 9.83 30.88 -12.65
N ARG A 79 8.54 31.17 -12.74
CA ARG A 79 7.98 32.50 -12.53
C ARG A 79 6.88 32.42 -11.49
N ILE A 80 6.98 33.28 -10.49
CA ILE A 80 6.01 33.43 -9.41
C ILE A 80 5.44 34.82 -9.59
N LEU A 81 4.17 34.91 -9.91
CA LEU A 81 3.55 36.14 -10.38
C LEU A 81 2.30 36.44 -9.55
N SER A 82 2.03 37.71 -9.31
CA SER A 82 0.73 38.20 -8.87
C SER A 82 -0.13 38.52 -10.09
N MET A 83 -1.39 38.13 -10.02
CA MET A 83 -2.42 38.42 -11.02
C MET A 83 -2.99 39.81 -10.79
N GLN A 84 -3.17 40.57 -11.87
CA GLN A 84 -3.63 41.97 -11.79
C GLN A 84 -5.16 42.07 -11.62
N ASP A 85 -5.90 41.06 -12.07
CA ASP A 85 -7.37 41.00 -12.03
C ASP A 85 -7.84 39.56 -11.73
N ARG A 86 -8.94 39.41 -10.99
CA ARG A 86 -9.64 38.13 -10.77
C ARG A 86 -10.12 37.47 -12.07
N ARG A 87 -10.28 38.25 -13.14
CA ARG A 87 -10.68 37.77 -14.48
C ARG A 87 -9.50 37.25 -15.30
N GLU A 88 -8.25 37.54 -14.91
CA GLU A 88 -7.09 36.91 -15.54
C GLU A 88 -7.18 35.39 -15.38
N ASN A 89 -6.71 34.66 -16.38
CA ASN A 89 -6.71 33.20 -16.39
C ASN A 89 -5.47 32.68 -17.13
N SER A 90 -5.28 31.37 -17.20
CA SER A 90 -4.07 30.80 -17.80
C SER A 90 -3.89 31.19 -19.28
N THR A 91 -4.97 31.42 -20.04
CA THR A 91 -4.89 31.80 -21.46
C THR A 91 -4.46 33.26 -21.66
N THR A 92 -4.90 34.17 -20.79
CA THR A 92 -4.44 35.58 -20.82
C THR A 92 -2.98 35.66 -20.40
N LEU A 93 -2.56 34.85 -19.41
CA LEU A 93 -1.16 34.77 -18.97
C LEU A 93 -0.23 34.18 -20.04
N VAL A 94 -0.68 33.16 -20.77
CA VAL A 94 0.01 32.63 -21.96
C VAL A 94 0.20 33.73 -22.99
N SER A 95 -0.86 34.47 -23.31
CA SER A 95 -0.83 35.54 -24.32
C SER A 95 0.17 36.64 -23.96
N ARG A 96 0.20 37.08 -22.69
CA ARG A 96 1.19 38.03 -22.17
C ARG A 96 2.61 37.46 -22.28
N THR A 97 2.81 36.21 -21.86
CA THR A 97 4.13 35.56 -21.91
C THR A 97 4.67 35.45 -23.33
N LEU A 98 3.81 35.10 -24.31
CA LEU A 98 4.21 35.05 -25.72
C LEU A 98 4.53 36.43 -26.29
N LYS A 99 3.80 37.48 -25.86
CA LYS A 99 4.12 38.88 -26.23
C LYS A 99 5.50 39.29 -25.71
N ASP A 100 5.81 38.98 -24.45
CA ASP A 100 7.11 39.28 -23.83
C ASP A 100 8.25 38.50 -24.50
N LEU A 101 8.01 37.22 -24.81
CA LEU A 101 8.98 36.41 -25.56
C LEU A 101 9.22 37.00 -26.95
N ARG A 102 8.17 37.38 -27.68
CA ARG A 102 8.30 37.96 -29.02
C ARG A 102 9.10 39.27 -29.02
N ALA A 103 9.09 40.01 -27.93
CA ALA A 103 9.90 41.22 -27.76
C ALA A 103 11.38 40.94 -27.43
N THR A 104 11.71 39.74 -26.95
CA THR A 104 13.05 39.39 -26.42
C THR A 104 13.80 38.36 -27.26
N VAL A 105 13.12 37.59 -28.11
CA VAL A 105 13.73 36.57 -28.96
C VAL A 105 13.28 36.69 -30.42
N SER A 106 14.14 36.30 -31.36
CA SER A 106 13.83 36.24 -32.78
C SER A 106 13.29 34.87 -33.19
N GLY A 107 12.43 34.84 -34.21
CA GLY A 107 11.89 33.60 -34.77
C GLY A 107 10.97 32.81 -33.84
N LEU A 108 10.24 33.49 -32.93
CA LEU A 108 9.28 32.84 -32.03
C LEU A 108 8.13 32.21 -32.81
N ASP A 109 8.00 30.90 -32.73
CA ASP A 109 6.94 30.08 -33.31
C ASP A 109 6.22 29.27 -32.21
N LEU A 110 4.89 29.27 -32.20
CA LEU A 110 4.09 28.53 -31.23
C LEU A 110 3.70 27.18 -31.84
N ALA A 111 4.34 26.11 -31.38
CA ALA A 111 4.10 24.77 -31.91
C ALA A 111 2.71 24.23 -31.54
N TRP A 112 2.29 24.41 -30.29
CA TRP A 112 0.92 24.11 -29.84
C TRP A 112 0.64 24.73 -28.47
N ALA A 113 -0.65 24.89 -28.16
CA ALA A 113 -1.15 25.32 -26.86
C ALA A 113 -2.38 24.51 -26.46
N ARG A 114 -2.54 24.21 -25.16
CA ARG A 114 -3.73 23.60 -24.58
C ARG A 114 -4.07 24.28 -23.26
N SER A 115 -5.36 24.34 -22.93
CA SER A 115 -5.84 24.84 -21.64
C SER A 115 -6.95 23.94 -21.10
N THR A 116 -7.11 23.91 -19.78
CA THR A 116 -8.24 23.26 -19.12
C THR A 116 -9.53 24.03 -19.37
N GLU A 117 -10.68 23.35 -19.25
CA GLU A 117 -12.00 23.95 -19.45
C GLU A 117 -12.26 25.13 -18.50
N ASP A 118 -11.83 24.99 -17.24
CA ASP A 118 -11.89 26.05 -16.23
C ASP A 118 -10.88 27.20 -16.45
N ARG A 119 -10.05 27.09 -17.48
CA ARG A 119 -8.96 28.01 -17.85
C ARG A 119 -7.97 28.30 -16.73
N ARG A 120 -7.89 27.45 -15.69
CA ARG A 120 -6.92 27.63 -14.59
C ARG A 120 -5.53 27.10 -14.93
N ARG A 121 -5.43 26.22 -15.91
CA ARG A 121 -4.16 25.62 -16.33
C ARG A 121 -4.01 25.71 -17.84
N ALA A 122 -2.79 26.01 -18.28
CA ALA A 122 -2.43 25.94 -19.67
C ALA A 122 -1.03 25.35 -19.83
N VAL A 123 -0.76 24.81 -21.01
CA VAL A 123 0.56 24.37 -21.43
C VAL A 123 0.78 24.82 -22.86
N ILE A 124 1.97 25.34 -23.12
CA ILE A 124 2.40 25.71 -24.46
C ILE A 124 3.74 25.07 -24.77
N GLU A 125 3.95 24.85 -26.04
CA GLU A 125 5.27 24.55 -26.58
C GLU A 125 5.58 25.50 -27.73
N PHE A 126 6.79 26.03 -27.72
CA PHE A 126 7.24 27.02 -28.69
C PHE A 126 8.68 26.76 -29.10
N ARG A 127 9.07 27.37 -30.21
CA ARG A 127 10.41 27.37 -30.77
C ARG A 127 10.86 28.81 -30.96
N TYR A 128 12.16 29.06 -30.86
CA TYR A 128 12.73 30.38 -31.13
C TYR A 128 14.22 30.26 -31.42
N THR A 129 14.85 31.35 -31.87
CA THR A 129 16.29 31.42 -32.09
C THR A 129 16.98 32.01 -30.86
N GLY A 130 17.83 31.23 -30.19
CA GLY A 130 18.57 31.67 -29.01
C GLY A 130 19.70 32.66 -29.33
N ASN A 131 20.31 33.25 -28.31
CA ASN A 131 21.34 34.30 -28.45
C ASN A 131 22.59 33.84 -29.23
N GLN A 132 22.88 32.53 -29.26
CA GLN A 132 23.95 31.94 -30.05
C GLN A 132 23.51 31.50 -31.46
N LYS A 133 22.36 32.00 -31.95
CA LYS A 133 21.69 31.56 -33.19
C LYS A 133 21.31 30.07 -33.23
N ASN A 134 21.28 29.41 -32.08
CA ASN A 134 20.88 28.01 -31.99
C ASN A 134 19.34 27.88 -31.93
N PRO A 135 18.74 26.90 -32.63
CA PRO A 135 17.32 26.63 -32.53
C PRO A 135 16.99 26.09 -31.14
N MET A 136 16.12 26.80 -30.44
CA MET A 136 15.66 26.48 -29.09
C MET A 136 14.22 25.99 -29.14
N ARG A 137 13.90 25.04 -28.26
CA ARG A 137 12.54 24.56 -28.01
C ARG A 137 12.24 24.73 -26.53
N GLY A 138 11.05 25.23 -26.21
CA GLY A 138 10.59 25.48 -24.86
C GLY A 138 9.21 24.90 -24.61
N ARG A 139 8.99 24.37 -23.40
CA ARG A 139 7.65 23.98 -22.94
C ARG A 139 7.36 24.58 -21.58
N TYR A 140 6.27 25.33 -21.52
CA TYR A 140 5.87 26.10 -20.34
C TYR A 140 4.48 25.66 -19.88
N TYR A 141 4.32 25.57 -18.57
CA TYR A 141 3.10 25.22 -17.87
C TYR A 141 2.66 26.42 -17.02
N PHE A 142 1.38 26.73 -17.08
CA PHE A 142 0.77 27.87 -16.44
C PHE A 142 -0.27 27.34 -15.46
N ASN A 143 -0.20 27.80 -14.22
CA ASN A 143 -1.18 27.53 -13.19
C ASN A 143 -1.62 28.87 -12.59
N THR A 144 -2.91 29.18 -12.68
CA THR A 144 -3.49 30.43 -12.17
C THR A 144 -4.46 30.15 -11.04
N GLN A 145 -4.22 30.77 -9.89
CA GLN A 145 -5.09 30.76 -8.73
C GLN A 145 -5.03 32.14 -8.08
N TYR A 146 -5.97 33.03 -8.42
CA TYR A 146 -6.00 34.40 -7.89
C TYR A 146 -5.81 34.43 -6.35
N PRO A 147 -4.95 35.31 -5.82
CA PRO A 147 -4.23 36.39 -6.51
C PRO A 147 -2.92 35.97 -7.20
N ASP A 148 -2.57 34.69 -7.23
CA ASP A 148 -1.27 34.21 -7.66
C ASP A 148 -1.29 33.41 -8.97
N ALA A 149 -0.18 33.43 -9.67
CA ALA A 149 0.08 32.56 -10.81
C ALA A 149 1.50 32.01 -10.76
N THR A 150 1.64 30.74 -11.10
CA THR A 150 2.95 30.09 -11.23
C THR A 150 3.11 29.65 -12.68
N VAL A 151 4.25 30.01 -13.26
CA VAL A 151 4.67 29.53 -14.58
C VAL A 151 5.97 28.80 -14.40
N PHE A 152 6.01 27.54 -14.82
CA PHE A 152 7.26 26.79 -14.85
C PHE A 152 7.46 26.18 -16.22
N GLY A 153 8.70 26.14 -16.66
CA GLY A 153 9.02 25.66 -17.99
C GLY A 153 10.48 25.28 -18.10
N TYR A 154 10.77 24.54 -19.15
CA TYR A 154 12.13 24.18 -19.49
C TYR A 154 12.35 24.40 -20.96
N GLU A 155 13.59 24.72 -21.29
CA GLU A 155 14.03 25.01 -22.64
C GLU A 155 15.38 24.35 -22.86
N ALA A 156 15.59 23.88 -24.09
CA ALA A 156 16.90 23.43 -24.52
C ALA A 156 17.03 23.62 -26.03
N THR A 157 18.25 23.47 -26.55
CA THR A 157 18.44 23.32 -27.99
C THR A 157 17.55 22.20 -28.52
N GLU A 158 17.06 22.34 -29.75
CA GLU A 158 16.10 21.39 -30.32
C GLU A 158 16.61 19.93 -30.29
N LYS A 159 17.93 19.74 -30.45
CA LYS A 159 18.59 18.43 -30.38
C LYS A 159 18.62 17.82 -28.98
N GLU A 160 18.70 18.65 -27.94
CA GLU A 160 18.86 18.22 -26.55
C GLU A 160 17.55 18.22 -25.75
N PHE A 161 16.48 18.83 -26.29
CA PHE A 161 15.19 18.98 -25.63
C PHE A 161 14.60 17.67 -25.09
N GLY A 162 14.66 16.59 -25.88
CA GLY A 162 14.18 15.27 -25.43
C GLY A 162 15.09 14.63 -24.39
N LYS A 163 16.42 14.77 -24.55
CA LYS A 163 17.43 14.14 -23.69
C LYS A 163 17.49 14.77 -22.30
N GLN A 164 17.40 16.10 -22.26
CA GLN A 164 17.52 16.86 -21.00
C GLN A 164 16.20 17.04 -20.27
N LYS A 165 15.08 16.65 -20.85
CA LYS A 165 13.75 16.78 -20.25
C LYS A 165 13.70 16.25 -18.81
N SER A 166 14.25 15.06 -18.57
CA SER A 166 14.21 14.46 -17.22
C SER A 166 14.98 15.31 -16.21
N LEU A 167 16.20 15.73 -16.57
CA LEU A 167 17.05 16.56 -15.72
C LEU A 167 16.40 17.90 -15.39
N LEU A 168 15.89 18.60 -16.42
CA LEU A 168 15.27 19.92 -16.26
C LEU A 168 13.99 19.86 -15.44
N LEU A 169 13.19 18.80 -15.60
CA LEU A 169 12.03 18.55 -14.74
C LEU A 169 12.43 18.21 -13.30
N SER A 170 13.54 17.49 -13.07
CA SER A 170 14.08 17.25 -11.74
C SER A 170 14.51 18.55 -11.06
N VAL A 171 15.13 19.49 -11.79
CA VAL A 171 15.45 20.84 -11.25
C VAL A 171 14.17 21.58 -10.84
N LEU A 172 13.14 21.59 -11.71
CA LEU A 172 11.88 22.27 -11.42
C LEU A 172 11.09 21.62 -10.27
N ALA A 173 11.11 20.30 -10.16
CA ALA A 173 10.41 19.56 -9.12
C ALA A 173 11.00 19.79 -7.72
N ASN A 174 12.28 20.18 -7.64
CA ASN A 174 12.98 20.51 -6.41
C ASN A 174 12.97 22.02 -6.09
N PHE A 175 12.25 22.83 -6.87
CA PHE A 175 12.15 24.26 -6.61
C PHE A 175 11.20 24.54 -5.44
N THR A 176 11.72 25.18 -4.40
CA THR A 176 10.99 25.55 -3.20
C THR A 176 11.00 27.06 -3.04
N ILE A 177 9.81 27.67 -3.04
CA ILE A 177 9.64 29.09 -2.67
C ILE A 177 9.79 29.18 -1.16
N LEU A 178 10.67 30.07 -0.71
CA LEU A 178 10.82 30.42 0.69
C LEU A 178 10.16 31.79 0.85
N ASP A 179 9.15 31.92 1.70
CA ASP A 179 8.37 33.15 1.79
C ASP A 179 8.99 34.10 2.84
N PRO A 180 9.60 35.25 2.44
CA PRO A 180 10.10 36.25 3.39
C PRO A 180 8.98 36.98 4.14
N SER A 181 7.73 36.88 3.67
CA SER A 181 6.53 37.41 4.34
C SER A 181 5.69 36.38 5.07
N ALA A 182 5.92 35.08 4.86
CA ALA A 182 5.66 34.08 5.90
C ALA A 182 6.56 34.39 7.10
N ALA A 183 7.79 34.87 6.87
CA ALA A 183 8.64 35.42 7.92
C ALA A 183 8.25 36.84 8.43
N SER A 184 7.30 37.56 7.79
CA SER A 184 6.85 38.89 8.22
C SER A 184 5.35 39.00 8.58
N GLY A 185 4.57 37.95 8.35
CA GLY A 185 3.19 37.74 8.79
C GLY A 185 3.05 36.58 9.80
N GLN A 186 4.08 35.73 9.93
CA GLN A 186 4.33 35.03 11.19
C GLN A 186 5.11 35.98 12.09
N PHE A 187 4.61 36.13 13.32
CA PHE A 187 5.23 36.74 14.49
C PHE A 187 6.45 37.58 14.18
N GLY A 188 6.25 38.91 14.24
CA GLY A 188 7.25 39.88 13.85
C GLY A 188 8.65 39.50 14.32
N ALA A 189 9.62 39.89 13.50
CA ALA A 189 10.92 40.30 14.00
C ALA A 189 10.71 41.42 15.05
N SER A 190 10.26 41.04 16.25
CA SER A 190 11.01 41.46 17.42
C SER A 190 12.42 40.96 17.14
N SER A 191 13.38 41.87 17.12
CA SER A 191 14.79 41.57 17.37
C SER A 191 14.89 40.33 18.26
N PRO A 192 15.74 39.33 17.94
CA PRO A 192 15.73 38.02 18.60
C PRO A 192 15.42 38.21 20.08
N ARG A 193 14.17 37.90 20.48
CA ARG A 193 13.81 38.02 21.88
C ARG A 193 14.76 37.06 22.56
N LYS A 194 15.49 37.58 23.54
CA LYS A 194 16.57 36.97 24.31
C LYS A 194 16.35 35.51 24.78
N ASN A 195 15.16 34.93 24.57
CA ASN A 195 14.64 33.72 25.20
C ASN A 195 13.96 32.71 24.24
N ALA A 196 14.06 32.81 22.90
CA ALA A 196 13.62 31.69 22.06
C ALA A 196 14.48 30.46 22.43
N PRO A 197 13.89 29.33 22.87
CA PRO A 197 14.69 28.17 23.24
C PRO A 197 15.37 27.63 21.98
N ASP A 198 16.64 27.95 21.81
CA ASP A 198 17.52 27.22 20.90
C ASP A 198 17.66 25.81 21.47
N LEU A 199 16.70 24.97 21.09
CA LEU A 199 16.66 23.57 21.45
C LEU A 199 17.88 22.92 20.81
N GLN A 200 19.00 22.86 21.53
CA GLN A 200 20.21 22.21 21.04
C GLN A 200 19.85 20.81 20.54
N MET A 201 19.97 20.58 19.23
CA MET A 201 19.57 19.33 18.61
C MET A 201 20.77 18.48 18.25
N THR A 202 20.63 17.18 18.47
CA THR A 202 21.63 16.19 18.07
C THR A 202 21.03 15.25 17.06
N LYS A 203 21.75 15.00 15.97
CA LYS A 203 21.37 13.96 15.02
C LYS A 203 21.40 12.61 15.71
N THR A 204 20.24 11.96 15.77
CA THR A 204 20.05 10.66 16.40
C THR A 204 19.63 9.66 15.34
N VAL A 205 20.25 8.48 15.37
CA VAL A 205 19.90 7.35 14.50
C VAL A 205 19.14 6.34 15.34
N SER A 206 18.08 5.75 14.79
CA SER A 206 17.30 4.74 15.50
C SER A 206 18.15 3.50 15.83
N GLY A 207 17.78 2.77 16.89
CA GLY A 207 18.54 1.58 17.31
C GLY A 207 18.65 0.51 16.22
N ASP A 208 17.61 0.38 15.38
CA ASP A 208 17.57 -0.53 14.24
C ASP A 208 18.11 0.09 12.92
N ARG A 209 18.62 1.32 12.98
CA ARG A 209 19.16 2.10 11.85
C ARG A 209 18.18 2.34 10.71
N SER A 210 16.88 2.23 10.98
CA SER A 210 15.81 2.45 9.99
C SER A 210 15.55 3.93 9.68
N PHE A 211 15.88 4.85 10.59
CA PHE A 211 15.75 6.29 10.35
C PHE A 211 16.79 7.11 11.13
N SER A 212 16.92 8.39 10.75
CA SER A 212 17.61 9.42 11.52
C SER A 212 16.75 10.68 11.68
N LEU A 213 16.94 11.40 12.79
CA LEU A 213 16.18 12.60 13.16
C LEU A 213 17.07 13.55 13.99
N LEU A 214 16.96 14.86 13.81
CA LEU A 214 17.48 15.85 14.77
C LEU A 214 16.57 15.89 16.00
N VAL A 215 17.12 15.54 17.15
CA VAL A 215 16.36 15.44 18.41
C VAL A 215 16.84 16.53 19.37
N PRO A 216 15.93 17.39 19.89
CA PRO A 216 16.24 18.31 20.97
C PRO A 216 16.81 17.59 22.20
N LYS A 217 17.81 18.20 22.84
CA LYS A 217 18.41 17.65 24.06
C LYS A 217 17.35 17.40 25.14
N GLY A 218 17.33 16.18 25.68
CA GLY A 218 16.40 15.77 26.73
C GLY A 218 15.02 15.32 26.24
N TRP A 219 14.74 15.38 24.93
CA TRP A 219 13.50 14.84 24.38
C TRP A 219 13.57 13.33 24.22
N LYS A 220 12.41 12.69 24.32
CA LYS A 220 12.28 11.24 24.19
C LYS A 220 12.02 10.92 22.72
N LEU A 221 12.94 10.18 22.10
CA LEU A 221 12.74 9.60 20.77
C LEU A 221 12.49 8.09 20.90
N GLU A 222 11.35 7.64 20.40
CA GLU A 222 10.98 6.23 20.29
C GLU A 222 10.65 5.90 18.84
N GLY A 223 10.98 4.68 18.40
CA GLY A 223 10.72 4.32 17.02
C GLY A 223 11.58 3.17 16.50
N ALA A 224 11.06 2.50 15.47
CA ALA A 224 11.72 1.45 14.71
C ALA A 224 11.01 1.29 13.35
N LYS A 225 11.65 0.62 12.40
CA LYS A 225 11.12 0.33 11.06
C LYS A 225 10.64 1.58 10.33
N GLY A 226 11.41 2.65 10.43
CA GLY A 226 11.10 3.95 9.86
C GLY A 226 10.01 4.70 10.61
N GLN A 227 9.46 4.19 11.71
CA GLN A 227 8.51 4.97 12.51
C GLN A 227 9.25 5.73 13.60
N ALA A 228 8.88 6.98 13.83
CA ALA A 228 9.46 7.85 14.82
C ALA A 228 8.36 8.60 15.59
N LEU A 229 8.52 8.67 16.91
CA LEU A 229 7.77 9.52 17.82
C LEU A 229 8.79 10.24 18.70
N CYS A 230 8.88 11.56 18.57
CA CYS A 230 9.77 12.40 19.36
C CYS A 230 8.92 13.36 20.18
N THR A 231 9.05 13.37 21.51
CA THR A 231 8.23 14.23 22.38
C THR A 231 9.04 14.87 23.50
N THR A 232 8.50 15.96 24.05
CA THR A 232 8.96 16.49 25.33
C THR A 232 8.90 15.42 26.42
N PRO A 233 9.86 15.41 27.36
CA PRO A 233 9.86 14.44 28.46
C PRO A 233 8.67 14.63 29.39
N GLY A 234 8.09 13.52 29.88
CA GLY A 234 6.99 13.51 30.85
C GLY A 234 5.60 13.76 30.25
N ASP A 235 5.37 14.94 29.67
CA ASP A 235 4.04 15.44 29.32
C ASP A 235 3.63 15.27 27.85
N GLY A 236 4.61 15.17 26.94
CA GLY A 236 4.41 15.00 25.50
C GLY A 236 3.62 16.14 24.82
N ILE A 237 3.63 17.34 25.41
CA ILE A 237 2.84 18.49 24.93
C ILE A 237 3.40 19.11 23.65
N ALA A 238 4.67 18.84 23.33
CA ALA A 238 5.26 19.14 22.03
C ALA A 238 5.95 17.91 21.45
N GLY A 239 5.95 17.80 20.12
CA GLY A 239 6.50 16.61 19.48
C GLY A 239 6.48 16.61 17.95
N PHE A 240 7.04 15.53 17.44
CA PHE A 240 7.05 15.11 16.04
C PHE A 240 6.63 13.64 15.96
N ILE A 241 5.87 13.31 14.92
CA ILE A 241 5.47 11.94 14.59
C ILE A 241 5.73 11.70 13.11
N ALA A 242 6.26 10.52 12.79
CA ALA A 242 6.25 9.90 11.47
C ALA A 242 5.92 8.42 11.70
N SER A 243 4.69 8.00 11.46
CA SER A 243 4.24 6.67 11.87
C SER A 243 3.16 6.10 10.95
N THR A 244 2.97 4.79 11.02
CA THR A 244 1.85 4.08 10.40
C THR A 244 0.92 3.56 11.49
N ILE A 245 -0.35 3.93 11.43
CA ILE A 245 -1.37 3.52 12.40
C ILE A 245 -2.35 2.60 11.68
N SER A 246 -2.56 1.40 12.24
CA SER A 246 -3.41 0.36 11.64
C SER A 246 -4.78 0.31 12.31
N PHE A 247 -5.80 0.08 11.49
CA PHE A 247 -7.19 -0.04 11.88
C PHE A 247 -7.80 -1.31 11.29
N TRP A 248 -8.86 -1.78 11.93
CA TRP A 248 -9.64 -2.93 11.46
C TRP A 248 -11.12 -2.54 11.37
N GLY A 249 -11.64 -2.60 10.15
CA GLY A 249 -13.05 -2.45 9.86
C GLY A 249 -13.74 -3.79 9.64
N PRO A 250 -15.02 -3.77 9.24
CA PRO A 250 -15.76 -4.97 8.88
C PRO A 250 -15.08 -5.74 7.74
N SER A 251 -14.87 -7.03 7.95
CA SER A 251 -14.36 -7.94 6.92
C SER A 251 -15.43 -8.23 5.86
N ARG A 252 -14.98 -8.35 4.60
CA ARG A 252 -15.77 -8.89 3.48
C ARG A 252 -15.40 -10.34 3.14
N VAL A 253 -14.39 -10.90 3.82
CA VAL A 253 -13.99 -12.30 3.67
C VAL A 253 -15.00 -13.18 4.39
N PRO A 254 -15.64 -14.16 3.70
CA PRO A 254 -16.58 -15.08 4.34
C PRO A 254 -15.94 -15.81 5.52
N TYR A 255 -16.69 -15.97 6.61
CA TYR A 255 -16.28 -16.69 7.83
C TYR A 255 -15.06 -16.10 8.57
N PHE A 256 -14.61 -14.89 8.21
CA PHE A 256 -13.58 -14.15 8.96
C PHE A 256 -14.21 -12.98 9.72
N ASP A 257 -14.21 -13.09 11.05
CA ASP A 257 -14.72 -12.07 11.96
C ASP A 257 -13.57 -11.19 12.47
N SER A 258 -13.39 -10.03 11.86
CA SER A 258 -12.34 -9.07 12.22
C SER A 258 -12.53 -8.45 13.60
N SER A 259 -13.75 -8.47 14.17
CA SER A 259 -14.03 -7.86 15.49
C SER A 259 -13.30 -8.53 16.65
N ARG A 260 -12.85 -9.78 16.45
CA ARG A 260 -12.16 -10.58 17.47
C ARG A 260 -10.67 -10.26 17.62
N ILE A 261 -10.12 -9.44 16.74
CA ILE A 261 -8.69 -9.08 16.78
C ILE A 261 -8.46 -8.13 17.95
N ARG A 262 -7.60 -8.53 18.90
CA ARG A 262 -7.27 -7.74 20.08
C ARG A 262 -6.07 -6.82 19.81
N GLY A 263 -6.00 -5.71 20.54
CA GLY A 263 -4.87 -4.78 20.48
C GLY A 263 -4.81 -3.92 19.22
N VAL A 264 -5.96 -3.72 18.54
CA VAL A 264 -6.08 -2.90 17.34
C VAL A 264 -7.21 -1.90 17.48
N ILE A 265 -7.15 -0.82 16.70
CA ILE A 265 -8.23 0.17 16.67
C ILE A 265 -9.32 -0.33 15.72
N HIS A 266 -10.47 -0.66 16.28
CA HIS A 266 -11.64 -1.09 15.50
C HIS A 266 -12.40 0.13 14.98
N SER A 267 -12.45 0.28 13.66
CA SER A 267 -13.17 1.38 13.02
C SER A 267 -13.45 1.07 11.55
N PRO A 268 -14.65 1.37 11.02
CA PRO A 268 -14.84 1.40 9.59
C PRO A 268 -13.94 2.45 8.94
N TYR A 269 -13.72 2.34 7.63
CA TYR A 269 -12.92 3.33 6.91
C TYR A 269 -13.47 4.74 7.13
N CYS A 270 -12.57 5.66 7.45
CA CYS A 270 -12.87 7.09 7.51
C CYS A 270 -11.75 7.89 6.86
N ARG A 271 -12.02 9.18 6.62
CA ARG A 271 -11.06 10.08 5.97
C ARG A 271 -9.78 10.25 6.80
N PRO A 272 -8.64 10.56 6.16
CA PRO A 272 -7.34 10.56 6.82
C PRO A 272 -7.29 11.34 8.14
N VAL A 273 -7.81 12.57 8.18
CA VAL A 273 -7.77 13.40 9.39
C VAL A 273 -8.71 12.87 10.47
N ASP A 274 -9.85 12.30 10.09
CA ASP A 274 -10.80 11.73 11.04
C ASP A 274 -10.23 10.44 11.67
N ALA A 275 -9.51 9.64 10.89
CA ALA A 275 -8.74 8.49 11.37
C ALA A 275 -7.62 8.90 12.33
N LEU A 276 -6.90 9.98 12.03
CA LEU A 276 -5.88 10.53 12.94
C LEU A 276 -6.52 10.94 14.27
N ILE A 277 -7.66 11.65 14.25
CA ILE A 277 -8.37 12.04 15.48
C ILE A 277 -8.78 10.81 16.30
N LEU A 278 -9.25 9.73 15.66
CA LEU A 278 -9.54 8.48 16.36
C LEU A 278 -8.29 7.91 17.04
N ALA A 279 -7.17 7.83 16.33
CA ALA A 279 -5.91 7.34 16.90
C ALA A 279 -5.39 8.23 18.06
N MET A 280 -5.55 9.55 17.92
CA MET A 280 -5.17 10.50 18.97
C MET A 280 -6.02 10.35 20.24
N ARG A 281 -7.29 9.93 20.12
CA ARG A 281 -8.14 9.63 21.29
C ARG A 281 -7.65 8.40 22.05
N GLU A 282 -7.19 7.37 21.34
CA GLU A 282 -6.58 6.17 21.95
C GLU A 282 -5.31 6.51 22.74
N SER A 283 -4.55 7.52 22.31
CA SER A 283 -3.39 8.02 23.06
C SER A 283 -3.74 8.98 24.20
N GLY A 284 -5.03 9.20 24.47
CA GLY A 284 -5.55 9.96 25.61
C GLY A 284 -5.77 11.46 25.37
N SER A 285 -5.59 11.96 24.15
CA SER A 285 -5.93 13.35 23.82
C SER A 285 -7.44 13.53 23.63
N ARG A 286 -7.93 14.77 23.78
CA ARG A 286 -9.38 15.09 23.82
C ARG A 286 -9.69 16.40 23.10
N ASN A 287 -10.97 16.76 22.98
CA ASN A 287 -11.43 18.06 22.48
C ASN A 287 -10.82 18.50 21.14
N HIS A 288 -10.69 17.55 20.21
CA HIS A 288 -10.15 17.77 18.87
C HIS A 288 -11.04 18.67 18.04
N LYS A 289 -10.44 19.68 17.41
CA LYS A 289 -11.08 20.58 16.45
C LYS A 289 -10.19 20.74 15.23
N VAL A 290 -10.76 20.43 14.06
CA VAL A 290 -10.13 20.69 12.77
C VAL A 290 -10.20 22.19 12.51
N LEU A 291 -9.04 22.83 12.43
CA LEU A 291 -8.93 24.26 12.14
C LEU A 291 -8.89 24.50 10.63
N GLU A 292 -8.16 23.63 9.93
CA GLU A 292 -8.02 23.63 8.48
C GLU A 292 -7.83 22.21 7.97
N ARG A 293 -8.32 21.93 6.77
CA ARG A 293 -8.15 20.68 6.05
C ARG A 293 -8.01 20.97 4.56
N ALA A 294 -7.01 20.37 3.92
CA ALA A 294 -6.82 20.40 2.49
C ALA A 294 -6.65 18.98 1.96
N THR A 295 -7.36 18.63 0.89
CA THR A 295 -7.18 17.35 0.19
C THR A 295 -6.12 17.48 -0.89
N ASP A 296 -5.38 16.41 -1.14
CA ASP A 296 -4.42 16.33 -2.26
C ASP A 296 -4.76 15.15 -3.19
N PRO A 297 -5.67 15.36 -4.16
CA PRO A 297 -6.07 14.31 -5.08
C PRO A 297 -4.94 13.87 -6.03
N ALA A 298 -3.95 14.73 -6.28
CA ALA A 298 -2.83 14.40 -7.13
C ALA A 298 -1.88 13.40 -6.44
N ARG A 299 -1.55 13.65 -5.16
CA ARG A 299 -0.76 12.71 -4.35
C ARG A 299 -1.56 11.45 -4.05
N ALA A 300 -2.86 11.55 -3.77
CA ALA A 300 -3.74 10.40 -3.62
C ALA A 300 -3.71 9.48 -4.86
N GLY A 301 -3.84 10.06 -6.07
CA GLY A 301 -3.77 9.30 -7.32
C GLY A 301 -2.42 8.61 -7.53
N LYS A 302 -1.29 9.29 -7.23
CA LYS A 302 0.05 8.68 -7.31
C LYS A 302 0.24 7.53 -6.32
N THR A 303 -0.13 7.75 -5.07
CA THR A 303 -0.06 6.72 -4.02
C THR A 303 -0.92 5.52 -4.38
N ALA A 304 -2.13 5.77 -4.89
CA ALA A 304 -3.04 4.70 -5.27
C ALA A 304 -2.52 3.86 -6.43
N ALA A 305 -1.91 4.51 -7.43
CA ALA A 305 -1.27 3.82 -8.55
C ALA A 305 -0.06 2.99 -8.09
N TYR A 306 0.78 3.55 -7.22
CA TYR A 306 1.97 2.86 -6.70
C TYR A 306 1.61 1.63 -5.86
N LEU A 307 0.66 1.76 -4.93
CA LEU A 307 0.27 0.68 -4.02
C LEU A 307 -0.79 -0.28 -4.60
N LYS A 308 -1.30 0.01 -5.81
CA LYS A 308 -2.45 -0.69 -6.42
C LYS A 308 -3.64 -0.80 -5.44
N ARG A 309 -3.85 0.24 -4.65
CA ARG A 309 -4.80 0.31 -3.54
C ARG A 309 -5.35 1.72 -3.45
N GLY A 310 -6.65 1.90 -3.32
CA GLY A 310 -7.24 3.23 -3.14
C GLY A 310 -6.59 3.97 -1.97
N ALA A 311 -6.38 5.27 -2.12
CA ALA A 311 -5.76 6.10 -1.10
C ALA A 311 -6.40 7.48 -1.07
N ASP A 312 -6.53 8.05 0.12
CA ASP A 312 -6.93 9.43 0.34
C ASP A 312 -5.82 10.17 1.07
N VAL A 313 -5.68 11.45 0.78
CA VAL A 313 -4.57 12.25 1.28
C VAL A 313 -5.09 13.60 1.73
N GLU A 314 -4.79 13.95 2.98
CA GLU A 314 -5.18 15.21 3.59
C GLU A 314 -4.03 15.82 4.39
N THR A 315 -3.89 17.13 4.32
CA THR A 315 -3.08 17.92 5.26
C THR A 315 -4.04 18.72 6.13
N ALA A 316 -3.83 18.75 7.45
CA ALA A 316 -4.71 19.47 8.37
C ALA A 316 -3.96 20.13 9.50
N SER A 317 -4.51 21.25 9.97
CA SER A 317 -4.18 21.82 11.27
C SER A 317 -5.27 21.46 12.28
N LEU A 318 -4.84 20.93 13.42
CA LEU A 318 -5.71 20.49 14.50
C LEU A 318 -5.40 21.28 15.77
N SER A 319 -6.44 21.53 16.57
CA SER A 319 -6.28 21.87 17.99
C SER A 319 -6.91 20.77 18.84
N PHE A 320 -6.30 20.44 19.95
CA PHE A 320 -6.72 19.35 20.83
C PHE A 320 -6.14 19.56 22.22
N ASP A 321 -6.71 18.90 23.22
CA ASP A 321 -6.14 18.87 24.56
C ASP A 321 -5.26 17.63 24.67
N SER A 322 -4.02 17.81 25.14
CA SER A 322 -3.10 16.71 25.41
C SER A 322 -3.66 15.77 26.47
N ARG A 323 -3.00 14.62 26.67
CA ARG A 323 -3.32 13.71 27.78
C ARG A 323 -3.24 14.39 29.16
N THR A 324 -2.38 15.41 29.29
CA THR A 324 -2.21 16.21 30.50
C THR A 324 -3.14 17.42 30.59
N GLY A 325 -4.05 17.61 29.62
CA GLY A 325 -5.01 18.71 29.61
C GLY A 325 -4.48 20.03 29.04
N VAL A 326 -3.26 20.05 28.49
CA VAL A 326 -2.69 21.24 27.86
C VAL A 326 -3.27 21.40 26.46
N ARG A 327 -3.81 22.58 26.15
CA ARG A 327 -4.31 22.90 24.82
C ARG A 327 -3.14 22.97 23.83
N CYS A 328 -3.15 22.07 22.86
CA CYS A 328 -2.13 21.92 21.84
C CYS A 328 -2.69 22.27 20.46
N LYS A 329 -1.78 22.68 19.58
CA LYS A 329 -2.04 22.88 18.15
C LYS A 329 -0.95 22.18 17.35
N GLY A 330 -1.35 21.52 16.26
CA GLY A 330 -0.44 20.80 15.41
C GLY A 330 -0.81 20.87 13.94
N VAL A 331 0.13 20.47 13.09
CA VAL A 331 -0.07 20.30 11.66
C VAL A 331 0.36 18.89 11.29
N PHE A 332 -0.50 18.23 10.52
CA PHE A 332 -0.38 16.83 10.18
C PHE A 332 -0.62 16.64 8.69
N ASP A 333 0.25 15.86 8.07
CA ASP A 333 0.11 15.30 6.75
C ASP A 333 -0.26 13.83 6.90
N VAL A 334 -1.44 13.46 6.38
CA VAL A 334 -2.04 12.15 6.61
C VAL A 334 -2.45 11.52 5.29
N THR A 335 -1.99 10.30 5.06
CA THR A 335 -2.44 9.46 3.94
C THR A 335 -3.18 8.27 4.51
N ALA A 336 -4.41 8.03 4.09
CA ALA A 336 -5.19 6.84 4.43
C ALA A 336 -5.23 5.87 3.25
N PHE A 337 -5.12 4.58 3.53
CA PHE A 337 -5.24 3.51 2.54
C PHE A 337 -6.60 2.85 2.66
N HIS A 338 -7.32 2.73 1.55
CA HIS A 338 -8.66 2.12 1.49
C HIS A 338 -8.64 0.68 1.99
N PRO A 339 -9.70 0.15 2.62
CA PRO A 339 -9.64 -1.17 3.24
C PRO A 339 -9.35 -2.32 2.28
N LEU A 340 -8.58 -3.29 2.77
CA LEU A 340 -8.45 -4.60 2.15
C LEU A 340 -9.74 -5.41 2.36
N PRO A 341 -9.99 -6.47 1.57
CA PRO A 341 -11.14 -7.37 1.77
C PRO A 341 -11.23 -7.94 3.19
N SER A 342 -10.11 -8.12 3.89
CA SER A 342 -10.06 -8.57 5.29
C SER A 342 -10.59 -7.55 6.30
N GLY A 343 -10.90 -6.32 5.87
CA GLY A 343 -11.26 -5.20 6.72
C GLY A 343 -10.06 -4.39 7.21
N GLN A 344 -8.82 -4.82 6.97
CA GLN A 344 -7.63 -4.10 7.41
C GLN A 344 -7.41 -2.81 6.61
N TRP A 345 -7.19 -1.71 7.31
CA TRP A 345 -6.81 -0.42 6.73
C TRP A 345 -5.85 0.35 7.64
N GLY A 346 -5.38 1.51 7.20
CA GLY A 346 -4.36 2.24 7.93
C GLY A 346 -4.15 3.65 7.43
N ILE A 347 -3.45 4.45 8.24
CA ILE A 347 -2.93 5.75 7.85
C ILE A 347 -1.42 5.80 8.04
N THR A 348 -0.73 6.52 7.18
CA THR A 348 0.58 7.10 7.51
C THR A 348 0.39 8.54 7.90
N VAL A 349 0.99 8.95 9.01
CA VAL A 349 0.96 10.33 9.51
C VAL A 349 2.37 10.85 9.66
N THR A 350 2.60 12.06 9.18
CA THR A 350 3.73 12.90 9.60
C THR A 350 3.19 14.19 10.18
N GLY A 351 3.73 14.65 11.31
CA GLY A 351 3.26 15.92 11.86
C GLY A 351 4.07 16.41 13.05
N ILE A 352 3.79 17.65 13.41
CA ILE A 352 4.37 18.33 14.56
C ILE A 352 3.27 18.98 15.38
N TRP A 353 3.48 19.09 16.69
CA TRP A 353 2.58 19.79 17.60
C TRP A 353 3.32 20.44 18.75
N SER A 354 2.67 21.42 19.39
CA SER A 354 3.12 22.10 20.59
C SER A 354 1.93 22.64 21.38
N PRO A 355 2.12 23.18 22.59
CA PRO A 355 1.11 24.02 23.25
C PRO A 355 0.68 25.17 22.33
N GLU A 356 -0.62 25.46 22.30
CA GLU A 356 -1.21 26.44 21.38
C GLU A 356 -0.65 27.85 21.63
N LYS A 357 -0.37 28.20 22.89
CA LYS A 357 0.17 29.51 23.28
C LYS A 357 1.66 29.69 22.92
N GLU A 358 2.39 28.58 22.80
CA GLU A 358 3.85 28.57 22.61
C GLU A 358 4.24 28.14 21.19
N ILE A 359 3.26 27.96 20.29
CA ILE A 359 3.52 27.47 18.94
C ILE A 359 4.50 28.33 18.16
N ALA A 360 4.47 29.66 18.36
CA ALA A 360 5.43 30.56 17.72
C ALA A 360 6.89 30.30 18.14
N GLU A 361 7.09 29.88 19.40
CA GLU A 361 8.41 29.63 19.97
C GLU A 361 8.94 28.25 19.56
N TYR A 362 8.06 27.24 19.53
CA TYR A 362 8.43 25.87 19.14
C TYR A 362 8.58 25.69 17.64
N LEU A 363 7.81 26.42 16.82
CA LEU A 363 7.67 26.12 15.39
C LEU A 363 9.00 26.06 14.62
N PRO A 364 9.96 27.01 14.78
CA PRO A 364 11.23 26.92 14.05
C PRO A 364 12.00 25.62 14.35
N SER A 365 12.05 25.24 15.63
CA SER A 365 12.72 24.01 16.07
C SER A 365 11.98 22.76 15.60
N LEU A 366 10.65 22.74 15.71
CA LEU A 366 9.83 21.60 15.26
C LEU A 366 9.91 21.40 13.74
N LEU A 367 9.96 22.47 12.95
CA LEU A 367 10.16 22.39 11.50
C LEU A 367 11.55 21.84 11.16
N ARG A 368 12.62 22.34 11.79
CA ARG A 368 13.97 21.80 11.62
C ARG A 368 14.05 20.31 11.97
N MET A 369 13.37 19.89 13.03
CA MET A 369 13.26 18.48 13.37
C MET A 369 12.52 17.70 12.27
N ALA A 370 11.35 18.16 11.82
CA ALA A 370 10.58 17.50 10.76
C ALA A 370 11.34 17.38 9.44
N GLU A 371 12.05 18.44 9.03
CA GLU A 371 12.87 18.46 7.81
C GLU A 371 14.07 17.52 7.87
N SER A 372 14.59 17.27 9.07
CA SER A 372 15.74 16.38 9.27
C SER A 372 15.40 14.89 9.26
N TYR A 373 14.11 14.55 9.32
CA TYR A 373 13.67 13.17 9.34
C TYR A 373 14.02 12.48 8.02
N HIS A 374 14.79 11.40 8.11
CA HIS A 374 15.25 10.66 6.96
C HIS A 374 15.16 9.16 7.22
N ILE A 375 14.47 8.44 6.33
CA ILE A 375 14.43 6.98 6.32
C ILE A 375 15.69 6.46 5.64
N ASN A 376 16.32 5.45 6.23
CA ASN A 376 17.45 4.77 5.60
C ASN A 376 16.95 3.92 4.42
N GLU A 377 17.29 4.33 3.20
CA GLU A 377 16.88 3.68 1.96
C GLU A 377 17.33 2.20 1.91
N GLN A 378 18.57 1.90 2.31
CA GLN A 378 19.09 0.53 2.33
C GLN A 378 18.30 -0.36 3.30
N PHE A 379 17.94 0.17 4.48
CA PHE A 379 17.09 -0.54 5.42
C PHE A 379 15.72 -0.85 4.79
N ALA A 380 15.15 0.13 4.09
CA ALA A 380 13.83 0.01 3.49
C ALA A 380 13.82 -1.02 2.34
N GLU A 381 14.85 -1.02 1.49
CA GLU A 381 15.07 -2.04 0.45
C GLU A 381 15.21 -3.45 1.05
N ASP A 382 16.03 -3.60 2.09
CA ASP A 382 16.23 -4.87 2.78
C ASP A 382 14.98 -5.39 3.48
N TYR A 383 14.18 -4.47 4.02
CA TYR A 383 12.92 -4.81 4.68
C TYR A 383 11.91 -5.36 3.66
N VAL A 384 11.77 -4.71 2.49
CA VAL A 384 10.92 -5.18 1.39
C VAL A 384 11.41 -6.53 0.87
N ARG A 385 12.72 -6.68 0.64
CA ARG A 385 13.33 -7.94 0.18
C ARG A 385 13.01 -9.11 1.12
N ARG A 386 13.26 -8.94 2.42
CA ARG A 386 12.95 -9.96 3.44
C ARG A 386 11.45 -10.25 3.54
N GLY A 387 10.60 -9.24 3.37
CA GLY A 387 9.15 -9.41 3.32
C GLY A 387 8.71 -10.32 2.16
N LEU A 388 9.26 -10.11 0.96
CA LEU A 388 8.98 -10.93 -0.22
C LEU A 388 9.48 -12.37 -0.07
N GLU A 389 10.67 -12.57 0.50
CA GLU A 389 11.22 -13.90 0.78
C GLU A 389 10.35 -14.70 1.76
N ASN A 390 9.95 -14.07 2.87
CA ASN A 390 9.07 -14.70 3.86
C ASN A 390 7.72 -15.07 3.25
N LEU A 391 7.17 -14.23 2.38
CA LEU A 391 5.92 -14.53 1.71
C LEU A 391 6.04 -15.70 0.74
N ARG A 392 7.10 -15.75 -0.08
CA ARG A 392 7.37 -16.90 -0.95
C ARG A 392 7.45 -18.20 -0.15
N ARG A 393 8.12 -18.17 1.01
CA ARG A 393 8.19 -19.31 1.93
C ARG A 393 6.80 -19.73 2.42
N MET A 394 6.00 -18.80 2.94
CA MET A 394 4.65 -19.09 3.43
C MET A 394 3.75 -19.63 2.33
N THR A 395 3.76 -19.05 1.12
CA THR A 395 2.98 -19.55 -0.02
C THR A 395 3.36 -20.99 -0.36
N ARG A 396 4.66 -21.32 -0.34
CA ARG A 396 5.14 -22.69 -0.57
C ARG A 396 4.60 -23.63 0.51
N GLU A 397 4.76 -23.29 1.78
CA GLU A 397 4.25 -24.11 2.91
C GLU A 397 2.73 -24.30 2.85
N THR A 398 1.96 -23.25 2.53
CA THR A 398 0.50 -23.34 2.37
C THR A 398 0.13 -24.22 1.18
N SER A 399 0.82 -24.09 0.04
CA SER A 399 0.58 -24.93 -1.13
C SER A 399 0.88 -26.41 -0.85
N GLU A 400 1.95 -26.70 -0.11
CA GLU A 400 2.31 -28.07 0.29
C GLU A 400 1.30 -28.67 1.28
N LYS A 401 0.77 -27.85 2.21
CA LYS A 401 -0.31 -28.27 3.11
C LYS A 401 -1.63 -28.52 2.37
N ALA A 402 -2.02 -27.61 1.47
CA ALA A 402 -3.22 -27.78 0.65
C ALA A 402 -3.12 -29.00 -0.27
N ALA A 403 -1.95 -29.24 -0.89
CA ALA A 403 -1.72 -30.42 -1.72
C ALA A 403 -1.71 -31.74 -0.93
N ARG A 404 -1.31 -31.71 0.35
CA ARG A 404 -1.45 -32.88 1.26
C ARG A 404 -2.91 -33.12 1.64
N ALA A 405 -3.61 -32.08 2.10
CA ALA A 405 -5.03 -32.18 2.44
C ALA A 405 -5.88 -32.65 1.24
N ALA A 406 -5.61 -32.15 0.03
CA ALA A 406 -6.29 -32.58 -1.18
C ALA A 406 -5.95 -34.04 -1.61
N ARG A 407 -4.81 -34.59 -1.19
CA ARG A 407 -4.48 -36.00 -1.37
C ARG A 407 -5.23 -36.85 -0.36
N GLU A 408 -5.17 -36.49 0.92
CA GLU A 408 -5.89 -37.18 2.00
C GLU A 408 -7.42 -37.21 1.76
N ILE A 409 -8.01 -36.12 1.28
CA ILE A 409 -9.44 -36.06 0.90
C ILE A 409 -9.74 -36.98 -0.28
N ARG A 410 -8.87 -37.03 -1.30
CA ARG A 410 -9.06 -37.92 -2.45
C ARG A 410 -8.94 -39.39 -2.04
N GLU A 411 -7.94 -39.73 -1.24
CA GLU A 411 -7.71 -41.08 -0.73
C GLU A 411 -8.88 -41.55 0.14
N SER A 412 -9.33 -40.74 1.11
CA SER A 412 -10.48 -41.06 1.95
C SER A 412 -11.79 -41.15 1.17
N SER A 413 -12.00 -40.28 0.18
CA SER A 413 -13.18 -40.34 -0.71
C SER A 413 -13.16 -41.60 -1.58
N MET A 414 -11.99 -41.97 -2.11
CA MET A 414 -11.83 -43.21 -2.88
C MET A 414 -12.05 -44.45 -2.02
N ALA A 415 -11.50 -44.48 -0.81
CA ALA A 415 -11.71 -45.57 0.14
C ALA A 415 -13.20 -45.70 0.50
N ALA A 416 -13.89 -44.58 0.80
CA ALA A 416 -15.31 -44.58 1.07
C ALA A 416 -16.15 -45.03 -0.14
N TYR A 417 -15.73 -44.69 -1.37
CA TYR A 417 -16.40 -45.14 -2.58
C TYR A 417 -16.23 -46.65 -2.81
N GLN A 418 -15.00 -47.17 -2.65
CA GLN A 418 -14.72 -48.61 -2.74
C GLN A 418 -15.51 -49.39 -1.69
N GLU A 419 -15.59 -48.88 -0.46
CA GLU A 419 -16.37 -49.48 0.62
C GLU A 419 -17.86 -49.54 0.29
N ARG A 420 -18.43 -48.48 -0.31
CA ARG A 420 -19.82 -48.48 -0.78
C ARG A 420 -20.04 -49.48 -1.90
N GLN A 421 -19.11 -49.61 -2.85
CA GLN A 421 -19.21 -50.59 -3.93
C GLN A 421 -19.22 -52.02 -3.37
N ARG A 422 -18.28 -52.37 -2.49
CA ARG A 422 -18.26 -53.68 -1.82
C ARG A 422 -19.54 -53.97 -1.04
N SER A 423 -20.05 -52.97 -0.31
CA SER A 423 -21.33 -53.11 0.38
C SER A 423 -22.51 -53.28 -0.57
N MET A 424 -22.51 -52.62 -1.74
CA MET A 424 -23.55 -52.78 -2.75
C MET A 424 -23.51 -54.17 -3.38
N GLU A 425 -22.33 -54.68 -3.71
CA GLU A 425 -22.15 -56.03 -4.27
C GLU A 425 -22.69 -57.10 -3.31
N TYR A 426 -22.36 -56.99 -2.02
CA TYR A 426 -22.90 -57.90 -0.99
C TYR A 426 -24.44 -57.82 -0.87
N ILE A 427 -25.00 -56.61 -0.86
CA ILE A 427 -26.47 -56.43 -0.79
C ILE A 427 -27.14 -57.01 -2.04
N ASP A 428 -26.56 -56.80 -3.23
CA ASP A 428 -27.10 -57.31 -4.49
C ASP A 428 -27.01 -58.84 -4.58
N TYR A 429 -25.90 -59.42 -4.11
CA TYR A 429 -25.73 -60.86 -3.95
C TYR A 429 -26.83 -61.44 -3.05
N LYS A 430 -27.00 -60.90 -1.85
CA LYS A 430 -28.00 -61.35 -0.88
C LYS A 430 -29.42 -61.25 -1.44
N ARG A 431 -29.73 -60.11 -2.09
CA ARG A 431 -31.03 -59.89 -2.73
C ARG A 431 -31.27 -60.89 -3.87
N THR A 432 -30.28 -61.13 -4.71
CA THR A 432 -30.37 -62.06 -5.84
C THR A 432 -30.59 -63.49 -5.37
N GLY A 433 -29.85 -63.94 -4.35
CA GLY A 433 -30.06 -65.25 -3.73
C GLY A 433 -31.47 -65.41 -3.17
N TYR A 434 -31.98 -64.41 -2.45
CA TYR A 434 -33.35 -64.40 -1.95
C TYR A 434 -34.40 -64.48 -3.08
N ILE A 435 -34.24 -63.69 -4.15
CA ILE A 435 -35.17 -63.70 -5.30
C ILE A 435 -35.15 -65.05 -6.01
N ARG A 436 -33.99 -65.69 -6.13
CA ARG A 436 -33.83 -67.00 -6.77
C ARG A 436 -34.24 -68.17 -5.87
N GLY A 437 -34.45 -67.93 -4.58
CA GLY A 437 -34.64 -68.99 -3.57
C GLY A 437 -33.42 -69.91 -3.51
N GLU A 438 -32.23 -69.32 -3.43
CA GLU A 438 -30.95 -69.99 -3.38
C GLU A 438 -30.15 -69.50 -2.18
N GLN A 439 -29.45 -70.42 -1.49
CA GLN A 439 -28.55 -70.12 -0.38
C GLN A 439 -27.24 -70.86 -0.58
N GLU A 440 -26.13 -70.13 -0.49
CA GLU A 440 -24.81 -70.73 -0.47
C GLU A 440 -24.28 -70.87 0.95
N TRP A 441 -23.51 -71.92 1.16
CA TRP A 441 -22.97 -72.35 2.44
C TRP A 441 -21.50 -72.69 2.28
N LEU A 442 -20.69 -72.21 3.22
CA LEU A 442 -19.26 -72.45 3.29
C LEU A 442 -18.96 -73.52 4.34
N SER A 443 -18.31 -74.62 3.93
CA SER A 443 -17.79 -75.63 4.87
C SER A 443 -16.32 -75.37 5.17
N GLN A 444 -15.99 -75.21 6.45
CA GLN A 444 -14.60 -75.05 6.90
C GLN A 444 -13.90 -76.41 7.00
N ALA A 445 -14.62 -77.49 7.35
CA ALA A 445 -14.05 -78.84 7.43
C ALA A 445 -13.52 -79.33 6.07
N GLU A 446 -14.04 -78.80 4.97
CA GLU A 446 -13.67 -79.15 3.60
C GLU A 446 -12.78 -78.10 2.91
N GLY A 447 -12.06 -77.30 3.70
CA GLY A 447 -11.11 -76.32 3.15
C GLY A 447 -11.77 -75.15 2.41
N GLY A 448 -13.02 -74.82 2.74
CA GLY A 448 -13.77 -73.73 2.11
C GLY A 448 -14.66 -74.17 0.95
N ALA A 449 -15.04 -75.45 0.88
CA ALA A 449 -15.96 -75.93 -0.15
C ALA A 449 -17.31 -75.20 -0.08
N LEU A 450 -17.85 -74.85 -1.26
CA LEU A 450 -19.14 -74.18 -1.41
C LEU A 450 -20.24 -75.17 -1.75
N TYR A 451 -21.29 -75.13 -0.93
CA TYR A 451 -22.54 -75.82 -1.17
C TYR A 451 -23.62 -74.80 -1.50
N LYS A 452 -24.57 -75.18 -2.36
CA LYS A 452 -25.71 -74.36 -2.74
C LYS A 452 -26.99 -75.17 -2.56
N SER A 453 -27.87 -74.69 -1.68
CA SER A 453 -29.23 -75.20 -1.54
C SER A 453 -30.18 -74.34 -2.37
N ASP A 454 -30.96 -74.97 -3.25
CA ASP A 454 -31.99 -74.34 -4.08
C ASP A 454 -33.36 -74.97 -3.80
N HIS A 455 -34.36 -74.74 -4.65
CA HIS A 455 -35.71 -75.30 -4.47
C HIS A 455 -35.77 -76.84 -4.47
N TRP A 456 -34.74 -77.52 -4.98
CA TRP A 456 -34.76 -78.96 -5.24
C TRP A 456 -33.87 -79.76 -4.29
N GLY A 457 -32.83 -79.15 -3.74
CA GLY A 457 -31.94 -79.80 -2.79
C GLY A 457 -30.59 -79.11 -2.68
N LEU A 458 -29.57 -79.87 -2.27
CA LEU A 458 -28.20 -79.40 -2.03
C LEU A 458 -27.28 -79.81 -3.17
N SER A 459 -26.52 -78.87 -3.68
CA SER A 459 -25.47 -79.06 -4.69
C SER A 459 -24.12 -78.64 -4.11
N ARG A 460 -23.05 -79.23 -4.63
CA ARG A 460 -21.66 -78.89 -4.30
C ARG A 460 -20.93 -78.59 -5.60
N GLU A 461 -20.25 -77.45 -5.67
CA GLU A 461 -19.42 -77.08 -6.83
C GLU A 461 -20.16 -77.17 -8.19
N GLY A 462 -21.49 -77.00 -8.18
CA GLY A 462 -22.35 -77.06 -9.37
C GLY A 462 -22.97 -78.43 -9.68
N GLU A 463 -22.55 -79.50 -9.00
CA GLU A 463 -23.13 -80.83 -9.14
C GLU A 463 -24.13 -81.13 -8.01
N ARG A 464 -25.24 -81.82 -8.33
CA ARG A 464 -26.26 -82.17 -7.33
C ARG A 464 -25.72 -83.26 -6.41
N ASP A 465 -25.61 -82.95 -5.12
CA ASP A 465 -25.11 -83.88 -4.10
C ASP A 465 -26.29 -84.62 -3.46
N ILE A 466 -27.36 -83.90 -3.08
CA ILE A 466 -28.53 -84.44 -2.40
C ILE A 466 -29.81 -83.79 -2.92
N GLU A 467 -30.81 -84.58 -3.28
CA GLU A 467 -32.16 -84.12 -3.61
C GLU A 467 -33.11 -84.36 -2.43
N GLY A 468 -34.08 -83.46 -2.24
CA GLY A 468 -35.14 -83.66 -1.25
C GLY A 468 -35.55 -82.38 -0.52
N GLN A 469 -36.78 -82.40 0.00
CA GLN A 469 -37.39 -81.26 0.67
C GLN A 469 -36.62 -80.81 1.92
N ASP A 470 -35.96 -81.72 2.64
CA ASP A 470 -35.17 -81.39 3.84
C ASP A 470 -33.87 -80.61 3.52
N TYR A 471 -33.42 -80.64 2.26
CA TYR A 471 -32.17 -80.05 1.79
C TYR A 471 -32.39 -78.87 0.84
N ASN A 472 -33.64 -78.42 0.68
CA ASN A 472 -33.96 -77.25 -0.14
C ASN A 472 -33.71 -75.93 0.60
N TYR A 473 -33.77 -74.81 -0.14
CA TYR A 473 -33.56 -73.44 0.38
C TYR A 473 -34.36 -73.09 1.64
N TYR A 474 -35.59 -73.60 1.78
CA TYR A 474 -36.49 -73.24 2.88
C TYR A 474 -36.21 -74.04 4.16
N ASN A 475 -35.82 -75.30 4.02
CA ASN A 475 -35.75 -76.25 5.14
C ASN A 475 -34.32 -76.55 5.58
N TYR A 476 -33.34 -76.37 4.69
CA TYR A 476 -31.95 -76.70 4.99
C TYR A 476 -31.34 -75.70 5.99
N LYS A 477 -30.75 -76.23 7.06
CA LYS A 477 -30.19 -75.44 8.17
C LYS A 477 -28.66 -75.40 8.20
N GLY A 478 -28.02 -75.76 7.09
CA GLY A 478 -26.56 -75.70 6.96
C GLY A 478 -25.79 -76.85 7.61
N LYS A 479 -26.43 -77.95 8.04
CA LYS A 479 -25.70 -79.10 8.59
C LYS A 479 -24.97 -79.86 7.47
N ASN A 480 -23.63 -79.90 7.51
CA ASN A 480 -22.83 -80.56 6.47
C ASN A 480 -23.25 -82.05 6.38
N PRO A 481 -23.56 -82.58 5.18
CA PRO A 481 -24.00 -83.96 5.03
C PRO A 481 -22.87 -85.00 5.19
N ARG A 482 -21.60 -84.58 5.03
CA ARG A 482 -20.41 -85.44 5.04
C ARG A 482 -19.63 -85.36 6.36
N TYR A 483 -19.71 -84.22 7.04
CA TYR A 483 -18.97 -83.95 8.27
C TYR A 483 -19.90 -83.50 9.39
N ASN A 484 -19.54 -83.77 10.65
CA ASN A 484 -20.30 -83.29 11.81
C ASN A 484 -20.00 -81.80 12.09
N GLU A 485 -20.31 -80.94 11.12
CA GLU A 485 -20.09 -79.49 11.11
C GLU A 485 -21.38 -78.76 10.71
N THR A 486 -21.58 -77.55 11.23
CA THR A 486 -22.56 -76.60 10.70
C THR A 486 -21.84 -75.63 9.76
N MET A 487 -22.19 -75.67 8.48
CA MET A 487 -21.69 -74.75 7.46
C MET A 487 -22.19 -73.33 7.71
N THR A 488 -21.39 -72.36 7.30
CA THR A 488 -21.70 -70.93 7.48
C THR A 488 -22.40 -70.41 6.23
N PRO A 489 -23.60 -69.81 6.33
CA PRO A 489 -24.24 -69.19 5.17
C PRO A 489 -23.41 -68.02 4.67
N VAL A 490 -23.18 -67.94 3.36
CA VAL A 490 -22.30 -66.93 2.76
C VAL A 490 -22.83 -65.49 2.93
N ASP A 491 -24.15 -65.34 3.05
CA ASP A 491 -24.84 -64.05 3.22
C ASP A 491 -25.07 -63.64 4.70
N ILE A 492 -24.43 -64.34 5.65
CA ILE A 492 -24.58 -64.05 7.09
C ILE A 492 -23.93 -62.71 7.45
N SER A 493 -22.81 -62.39 6.81
CA SER A 493 -22.09 -61.14 6.99
C SER A 493 -21.28 -60.81 5.75
N ARG A 494 -20.88 -59.53 5.63
CA ARG A 494 -20.07 -59.09 4.51
C ARG A 494 -18.69 -59.72 4.51
N GLU A 495 -18.12 -59.95 5.70
CA GLU A 495 -16.81 -60.57 5.88
C GLU A 495 -16.78 -62.00 5.34
N VAL A 496 -17.87 -62.77 5.53
CA VAL A 496 -17.98 -64.13 4.99
C VAL A 496 -18.10 -64.08 3.47
N TYR A 497 -18.97 -63.23 2.93
CA TYR A 497 -19.08 -63.01 1.48
C TYR A 497 -17.74 -62.61 0.84
N GLU A 498 -17.02 -61.66 1.43
CA GLU A 498 -15.71 -61.21 0.93
C GLU A 498 -14.62 -62.29 1.06
N SER A 499 -14.69 -63.19 2.05
CA SER A 499 -13.74 -64.31 2.13
C SER A 499 -13.92 -65.36 1.03
N VAL A 500 -15.10 -65.42 0.42
CA VAL A 500 -15.44 -66.33 -0.68
C VAL A 500 -15.24 -65.66 -2.04
N TYR A 501 -15.71 -64.41 -2.17
CA TYR A 501 -15.81 -63.70 -3.46
C TYR A 501 -14.94 -62.45 -3.58
N GLY A 502 -14.37 -61.96 -2.48
CA GLY A 502 -13.48 -60.82 -2.47
C GLY A 502 -12.14 -61.17 -3.13
N LYS A 503 -11.71 -60.35 -4.09
CA LYS A 503 -10.35 -60.38 -4.65
C LYS A 503 -9.48 -59.29 -4.04
#